data_AF-A0A377FM06-F1
#
_entry.id   AF-A0A377FM06-F1
#
_cell.length_a   1.000
_cell.length_b   1.000
_cell.length_c   1.000
_cell.angle_alpha   90.00
_cell.angle_beta   90.00
_cell.angle_gamma   90.00
#
_symmetry.space_group_name_H-M   'P 1'
#
loop_
_entity.id
_entity.type
_entity.pdbx_description
1 polymer ?
#
loop_
_entity_poly.entity_id
_entity_poly.type
_entity_poly.pdbx_seq_one_letter_code
_entity_poly.pdbx_strand_id
1 'polypeptide(L)'
;MSDLRINFIDNWEKKDVNLAELELALESGNSSLYTDPRLNKVASKWKKYAERGVSNLYLIKELDDDGVACACYAYSIKDGIIDDEMLERIREICAQSLSSGEMRADGSFCKPDEWWDSHPKRAIKAVESGSADSLKQHLAAELYPYGIVLDIRSIKAKHAGELACSAIAWGVSTSFFKKGAYMSTLIHNDSL
;
A
#
# COMPACT_ATOMS: atom_id res chain seq x y z
N MET A 1 33.41 11.76 -6.86
CA MET A 1 32.72 10.51 -7.23
C MET A 1 31.26 10.67 -6.84
N SER A 2 30.38 10.25 -7.73
CA SER A 2 28.97 10.63 -7.94
C SER A 2 28.16 11.10 -6.72
N ASP A 3 27.61 12.31 -6.82
CA ASP A 3 26.38 12.69 -6.13
C ASP A 3 25.31 11.65 -6.46
N LEU A 4 25.03 10.76 -5.50
CA LEU A 4 23.83 9.95 -5.49
C LEU A 4 22.64 10.89 -5.41
N ARG A 5 22.15 11.33 -6.58
CA ARG A 5 20.80 11.87 -6.71
C ARG A 5 19.85 10.70 -6.53
N ILE A 6 19.55 10.38 -5.27
CA ILE A 6 18.39 9.57 -4.90
C ILE A 6 17.20 10.36 -5.43
N ASN A 7 16.56 9.87 -6.49
CA ASN A 7 15.29 10.43 -6.95
C ASN A 7 14.34 10.36 -5.75
N PHE A 8 14.06 11.50 -5.14
CA PHE A 8 12.92 11.63 -4.23
C PHE A 8 11.69 11.40 -5.09
N ILE A 9 11.14 10.20 -4.95
CA ILE A 9 9.96 9.74 -5.65
C ILE A 9 8.79 10.51 -5.06
N ASP A 10 8.39 11.59 -5.72
CA ASP A 10 7.08 12.20 -5.53
C ASP A 10 6.73 13.03 -6.76
N ASN A 11 6.09 12.41 -7.74
CA ASN A 11 5.23 13.14 -8.67
C ASN A 11 3.85 13.44 -8.06
N TRP A 12 3.54 12.88 -6.88
CA TRP A 12 2.23 13.00 -6.24
C TRP A 12 2.35 13.68 -4.88
N GLU A 13 1.83 14.89 -4.77
CA GLU A 13 1.84 15.65 -3.52
C GLU A 13 1.13 14.88 -2.40
N LYS A 14 1.88 14.46 -1.37
CA LYS A 14 1.35 13.81 -0.19
C LYS A 14 0.59 14.81 0.70
N LYS A 15 -0.59 14.42 1.16
CA LYS A 15 -1.35 15.15 2.18
C LYS A 15 -1.06 14.58 3.57
N ASP A 16 -1.00 15.47 4.56
CA ASP A 16 -0.94 15.06 5.95
C ASP A 16 -2.23 14.35 6.36
N VAL A 17 -2.09 13.21 7.03
CA VAL A 17 -3.21 12.37 7.43
C VAL A 17 -3.30 12.28 8.94
N ASN A 18 -4.42 12.75 9.49
CA ASN A 18 -4.82 12.48 10.86
C ASN A 18 -5.44 11.08 10.92
N LEU A 19 -4.61 10.06 11.15
CA LEU A 19 -5.04 8.66 11.16
C LEU A 19 -6.17 8.39 12.16
N ALA A 20 -6.14 9.00 13.35
CA ALA A 20 -7.16 8.79 14.36
C ALA A 20 -8.54 9.34 13.92
N GLU A 21 -8.56 10.53 13.32
CA GLU A 21 -9.80 11.12 12.81
C GLU A 21 -10.29 10.38 11.55
N LEU A 22 -9.38 9.87 10.71
CA LEU A 22 -9.74 9.08 9.53
C LEU A 22 -10.35 7.72 9.93
N GLU A 23 -9.77 7.06 10.94
CA GLU A 23 -10.33 5.85 11.51
C GLU A 23 -11.72 6.11 12.11
N LEU A 24 -11.89 7.21 12.85
CA LEU A 24 -13.18 7.64 13.38
C LEU A 24 -14.20 7.89 12.26
N ALA A 25 -13.78 8.53 11.16
CA ALA A 25 -14.62 8.78 10.00
C ALA A 25 -15.13 7.46 9.40
N LEU A 26 -14.24 6.47 9.24
CA LEU A 26 -14.60 5.17 8.70
C LEU A 26 -15.44 4.32 9.68
N GLU A 27 -15.26 4.47 11.01
CA GLU A 27 -16.05 3.70 12.00
C GLU A 27 -17.42 4.29 12.22
N SER A 28 -17.49 5.60 12.41
CA SER A 28 -18.73 6.25 12.81
C SER A 28 -19.52 6.79 11.63
N GLY A 29 -18.88 6.97 10.46
CA GLY A 29 -19.43 7.73 9.34
C GLY A 29 -19.47 9.24 9.59
N ASN A 30 -18.90 9.71 10.71
CA ASN A 30 -18.85 11.11 11.11
C ASN A 30 -17.39 11.52 11.35
N SER A 31 -17.01 12.66 10.79
CA SER A 31 -15.73 13.31 11.08
C SER A 31 -15.86 14.80 10.83
N SER A 32 -15.10 15.57 11.59
CA SER A 32 -14.97 17.02 11.38
C SER A 32 -13.98 17.38 10.28
N LEU A 33 -13.06 16.48 9.94
CA LEU A 33 -12.03 16.67 8.91
C LEU A 33 -12.36 15.92 7.61
N TYR A 34 -12.86 14.68 7.71
CA TYR A 34 -13.01 13.78 6.58
C TYR A 34 -14.48 13.51 6.24
N THR A 35 -15.04 14.33 5.35
CA THR A 35 -16.47 14.28 5.00
C THR A 35 -16.76 13.81 3.57
N ASP A 36 -15.75 13.35 2.82
CA ASP A 36 -15.94 12.92 1.43
C ASP A 36 -16.90 11.71 1.34
N PRO A 37 -17.96 11.76 0.52
CA PRO A 37 -18.89 10.64 0.33
C PRO A 37 -18.24 9.30 -0.09
N ARG A 38 -17.07 9.33 -0.74
CA ARG A 38 -16.31 8.12 -1.11
C ARG A 38 -15.86 7.32 0.11
N LEU A 39 -15.57 7.99 1.22
CA LEU A 39 -15.19 7.34 2.47
C LEU A 39 -16.31 6.47 3.04
N ASN A 40 -17.58 6.85 2.84
CA ASN A 40 -18.72 6.02 3.25
C ASN A 40 -18.75 4.66 2.54
N LYS A 41 -18.37 4.63 1.26
CA LYS A 41 -18.27 3.39 0.48
C LYS A 41 -17.17 2.48 1.05
N VAL A 42 -16.02 3.06 1.41
CA VAL A 42 -14.91 2.35 2.07
C VAL A 42 -15.35 1.83 3.44
N ALA A 43 -15.89 2.70 4.30
CA ALA A 43 -16.39 2.41 5.64
C ALA A 43 -17.35 1.20 5.66
N SER A 44 -18.32 1.16 4.74
CA SER A 44 -19.32 0.09 4.67
C SER A 44 -18.71 -1.31 4.42
N LYS A 45 -17.60 -1.38 3.68
CA LYS A 45 -16.87 -2.63 3.43
C LYS A 45 -15.88 -2.93 4.54
N TRP A 46 -15.20 -1.90 5.03
CA TRP A 46 -14.20 -1.95 6.09
C TRP A 46 -14.74 -2.58 7.38
N LYS A 47 -15.97 -2.23 7.77
CA LYS A 47 -16.67 -2.80 8.95
C LYS A 47 -16.92 -4.31 8.90
N LYS A 48 -16.74 -4.96 7.74
CA LYS A 48 -16.93 -6.41 7.58
C LYS A 48 -15.69 -7.22 7.97
N TYR A 49 -14.57 -6.57 8.25
CA TYR A 49 -13.30 -7.20 8.59
C TYR A 49 -13.10 -7.32 10.11
N ALA A 50 -12.49 -8.42 10.54
CA ALA A 50 -12.35 -8.75 11.97
C ALA A 50 -11.29 -7.88 12.67
N GLU A 51 -10.11 -7.79 12.07
CA GLU A 51 -9.06 -6.82 12.40
C GLU A 51 -9.03 -5.80 11.27
N ARG A 52 -8.85 -4.53 11.59
CA ARG A 52 -8.90 -3.45 10.61
C ARG A 52 -8.26 -2.19 11.17
N GLY A 53 -7.82 -1.32 10.27
CA GLY A 53 -7.21 -0.04 10.62
C GLY A 53 -6.99 0.83 9.40
N VAL A 54 -6.35 1.97 9.64
CA VAL A 54 -5.85 2.88 8.61
C VAL A 54 -4.38 3.15 8.85
N SER A 55 -3.66 3.48 7.78
CA SER A 55 -2.22 3.72 7.84
C SER A 55 -1.84 4.85 6.91
N ASN A 56 -0.74 5.53 7.25
CA ASN A 56 -0.02 6.31 6.27
C ASN A 56 0.46 5.38 5.16
N LEU A 57 0.28 5.84 3.93
CA LEU A 57 0.80 5.17 2.76
C LEU A 57 2.09 5.87 2.33
N TYR A 58 3.14 5.07 2.14
CA TYR A 58 4.45 5.57 1.78
C TYR A 58 4.79 5.09 0.38
N LEU A 59 4.99 6.03 -0.55
CA LEU A 59 5.50 5.71 -1.87
C LEU A 59 6.97 5.28 -1.75
N ILE A 60 7.26 4.07 -2.24
CA ILE A 60 8.57 3.43 -2.20
C ILE A 60 9.26 3.50 -3.56
N LYS A 61 8.49 3.23 -4.61
CA LYS A 61 8.98 3.30 -6.00
C LYS A 61 7.85 3.58 -6.96
N GLU A 62 8.06 4.45 -7.92
CA GLU A 62 7.14 4.64 -9.05
C GLU A 62 7.87 4.39 -10.37
N LEU A 63 7.12 4.00 -11.38
CA LEU A 63 7.60 3.90 -12.75
C LEU A 63 6.46 4.01 -13.75
N ASP A 64 6.79 4.46 -14.94
CA ASP A 64 5.95 4.33 -16.13
C ASP A 64 6.71 3.43 -17.12
N ASP A 65 6.07 2.35 -17.54
CA ASP A 65 6.61 1.43 -18.54
C ASP A 65 5.50 1.00 -19.50
N ASP A 66 5.71 1.24 -20.80
CA ASP A 66 4.84 0.77 -21.88
C ASP A 66 3.34 1.14 -21.67
N GLY A 67 3.09 2.39 -21.25
CA GLY A 67 1.75 2.91 -21.04
C GLY A 67 1.06 2.39 -19.77
N VAL A 68 1.82 1.79 -18.86
CA VAL A 68 1.36 1.37 -17.54
C VAL A 68 2.18 2.11 -16.47
N ALA A 69 1.49 2.86 -15.63
CA ALA A 69 2.07 3.43 -14.43
C ALA A 69 1.99 2.41 -13.29
N CYS A 70 3.09 2.19 -12.58
CA CYS A 70 3.17 1.33 -11.42
C CYS A 70 3.69 2.10 -10.20
N ALA A 71 3.15 1.79 -9.03
CA ALA A 71 3.60 2.33 -7.76
C ALA A 71 3.72 1.22 -6.72
N CYS A 72 4.91 1.11 -6.12
CA CYS A 72 5.20 0.30 -4.96
C CYS A 72 5.02 1.16 -3.72
N TYR A 73 4.23 0.67 -2.78
CA TYR A 73 3.96 1.32 -1.50
C TYR A 73 4.34 0.43 -0.33
N ALA A 74 4.59 1.07 0.81
CA ALA A 74 4.64 0.44 2.11
C ALA A 74 3.60 1.06 3.05
N TYR A 75 3.07 0.26 3.96
CA TYR A 75 2.26 0.73 5.08
C TYR A 75 2.40 -0.19 6.30
N SER A 76 2.20 0.37 7.50
CA SER A 76 2.24 -0.37 8.77
C SER A 76 0.85 -0.83 9.18
N ILE A 77 0.68 -2.11 9.52
CA ILE A 77 -0.56 -2.67 10.08
C ILE A 77 -0.57 -2.69 11.61
N LYS A 78 0.38 -2.01 12.26
CA LYS A 78 0.45 -1.86 13.71
C LYS A 78 -0.19 -0.54 14.14
N ASP A 79 0.61 0.53 14.14
CA ASP A 79 0.24 1.90 14.51
C ASP A 79 0.00 2.82 13.30
N GLY A 80 0.06 2.26 12.10
CA GLY A 80 -0.15 3.01 10.86
C GLY A 80 1.05 3.84 10.41
N ILE A 81 2.18 3.78 11.12
CA ILE A 81 3.39 4.57 10.84
C ILE A 81 4.56 3.62 10.59
N ILE A 82 5.43 3.98 9.65
CA ILE A 82 6.73 3.32 9.44
C ILE A 82 7.80 4.32 9.90
N ASP A 83 8.76 3.84 10.69
CA ASP A 83 9.88 4.67 11.12
C ASP A 83 10.77 5.07 9.93
N ASP A 84 11.35 6.27 9.99
CA ASP A 84 12.08 6.85 8.86
C ASP A 84 13.30 6.01 8.45
N GLU A 85 14.01 5.41 9.42
CA GLU A 85 15.18 4.57 9.14
C GLU A 85 14.79 3.31 8.33
N MET A 86 13.74 2.60 8.77
CA MET A 86 13.19 1.46 8.05
C MET A 86 12.66 1.87 6.68
N LEU A 87 11.94 2.99 6.59
CA LEU A 87 11.38 3.47 5.33
C LEU A 87 12.49 3.77 4.30
N GLU A 88 13.54 4.48 4.71
CA GLU A 88 14.67 4.80 3.84
C GLU A 88 15.43 3.54 3.42
N ARG A 89 15.60 2.56 4.32
CA ARG A 89 16.19 1.26 3.96
C ARG A 89 15.37 0.52 2.90
N ILE A 90 14.04 0.51 3.04
CA ILE A 90 13.14 -0.11 2.04
C ILE A 90 13.28 0.60 0.69
N ARG A 91 13.30 1.94 0.69
CA ARG A 91 13.47 2.76 -0.51
C ARG A 91 14.80 2.49 -1.20
N GLU A 92 15.89 2.44 -0.44
CA GLU A 92 17.22 2.17 -0.99
C GLU A 92 17.28 0.80 -1.69
N ILE A 93 16.81 -0.26 -1.02
CA ILE A 93 16.80 -1.61 -1.60
C ILE A 93 15.93 -1.65 -2.86
N CYS A 94 14.73 -1.06 -2.81
CA CYS A 94 13.82 -1.03 -3.96
C CYS A 94 14.37 -0.19 -5.12
N ALA A 95 15.02 0.95 -4.85
CA ALA A 95 15.65 1.77 -5.86
C ALA A 95 16.72 0.98 -6.62
N GLN A 96 17.55 0.22 -5.90
CA GLN A 96 18.66 -0.56 -6.47
C GLN A 96 18.19 -1.84 -7.18
N SER A 97 17.19 -2.54 -6.64
CA SER A 97 16.95 -3.94 -7.00
C SER A 97 15.55 -4.25 -7.51
N LEU A 98 14.53 -3.42 -7.22
CA LEU A 98 13.15 -3.69 -7.66
C LEU A 98 13.02 -3.36 -9.15
N SER A 99 12.84 -4.36 -10.00
CA SER A 99 12.78 -4.16 -11.45
C SER A 99 11.40 -3.67 -11.92
N SER A 100 11.35 -3.02 -13.09
CA SER A 100 10.07 -2.65 -13.72
C SER A 100 9.23 -3.87 -14.10
N GLY A 101 9.87 -4.92 -14.61
CA GLY A 101 9.21 -6.18 -14.97
C GLY A 101 8.54 -6.84 -13.76
N GLU A 102 9.21 -6.83 -12.61
CA GLU A 102 8.64 -7.33 -11.36
C GLU A 102 7.46 -6.47 -10.89
N MET A 103 7.60 -5.13 -10.90
CA MET A 103 6.49 -4.24 -10.53
C MET A 103 5.27 -4.41 -11.44
N ARG A 104 5.49 -4.66 -12.74
CA ARG A 104 4.39 -4.94 -13.69
C ARG A 104 3.74 -6.31 -13.45
N ALA A 105 4.54 -7.31 -13.07
CA ALA A 105 4.04 -8.66 -12.81
C ALA A 105 3.25 -8.76 -11.50
N ASP A 106 3.72 -8.09 -10.45
CA ASP A 106 3.10 -8.08 -9.12
C ASP A 106 2.02 -7.00 -8.95
N GLY A 107 1.93 -6.07 -9.90
CA GLY A 107 1.00 -4.95 -9.88
C GLY A 107 -0.46 -5.37 -9.99
N SER A 108 -1.27 -4.97 -9.01
CA SER A 108 -2.71 -5.14 -9.10
C SER A 108 -3.32 -4.12 -10.08
N PHE A 109 -4.06 -4.63 -11.07
CA PHE A 109 -4.88 -3.83 -11.99
C PHE A 109 -6.29 -3.50 -11.44
N CYS A 110 -6.59 -3.89 -10.21
CA CYS A 110 -7.80 -3.43 -9.53
C CYS A 110 -7.79 -1.91 -9.45
N LYS A 111 -8.97 -1.29 -9.53
CA LYS A 111 -9.05 0.16 -9.37
C LYS A 111 -8.60 0.55 -7.96
N PRO A 112 -8.03 1.74 -7.77
CA PRO A 112 -7.66 2.24 -6.44
C PRO A 112 -8.81 2.19 -5.40
N ASP A 113 -10.07 2.38 -5.82
CA ASP A 113 -11.27 2.32 -4.97
C ASP A 113 -11.82 0.89 -4.74
N GLU A 114 -11.16 -0.12 -5.30
CA GLU A 114 -11.48 -1.53 -5.11
C GLU A 114 -10.63 -2.12 -3.98
N TRP A 115 -11.19 -3.12 -3.31
CA TRP A 115 -10.47 -3.87 -2.29
C TRP A 115 -9.69 -4.99 -2.95
N TRP A 116 -8.38 -5.00 -2.74
CA TRP A 116 -7.52 -6.09 -3.20
C TRP A 116 -7.00 -6.89 -2.00
N ASP A 117 -6.61 -8.13 -2.24
CA ASP A 117 -5.96 -8.96 -1.24
C ASP A 117 -4.43 -8.91 -1.38
N SER A 118 -3.79 -8.74 -0.24
CA SER A 118 -2.37 -8.95 -0.03
C SER A 118 -2.19 -10.10 0.95
N HIS A 119 -1.35 -11.05 0.56
CA HIS A 119 -1.10 -12.28 1.30
C HIS A 119 0.38 -12.35 1.72
N PRO A 120 0.81 -11.54 2.70
CA PRO A 120 2.21 -11.56 3.16
C PRO A 120 2.65 -12.95 3.65
N LYS A 121 1.73 -13.76 4.18
CA LYS A 121 1.99 -15.16 4.55
C LYS A 121 2.38 -16.06 3.37
N ARG A 122 1.97 -15.75 2.14
CA ARG A 122 2.41 -16.50 0.95
C ARG A 122 3.88 -16.23 0.67
N ALA A 123 4.30 -14.98 0.79
CA ALA A 123 5.70 -14.58 0.62
C ALA A 123 6.60 -15.27 1.66
N ILE A 124 6.19 -15.28 2.93
CA ILE A 124 6.91 -16.00 4.01
C ILE A 124 7.11 -17.47 3.66
N LYS A 125 6.04 -18.16 3.27
CA LYS A 125 6.12 -19.58 2.89
C LYS A 125 7.05 -19.81 1.70
N ALA A 126 6.98 -18.95 0.69
CA ALA A 126 7.83 -19.07 -0.50
C ALA A 126 9.31 -18.92 -0.14
N VAL A 127 9.65 -17.97 0.75
CA VAL A 127 11.01 -17.78 1.25
C VAL A 127 11.47 -18.98 2.08
N GLU A 128 10.64 -19.45 3.01
CA GLU A 128 10.94 -20.63 3.85
C GLU A 128 11.15 -21.90 3.03
N SER A 129 10.40 -22.09 1.94
CA SER A 129 10.55 -23.23 1.03
C SER A 129 11.63 -23.04 -0.05
N GLY A 130 12.31 -21.89 -0.09
CA GLY A 130 13.32 -21.57 -1.11
C GLY A 130 12.74 -21.40 -2.52
N SER A 131 11.44 -21.17 -2.64
CA SER A 131 10.73 -21.00 -3.91
C SER A 131 10.39 -19.54 -4.21
N ALA A 132 10.87 -18.60 -3.39
CA ALA A 132 10.71 -17.18 -3.65
C ALA A 132 11.53 -16.79 -4.88
N ASP A 133 10.88 -16.08 -5.81
CA ASP A 133 11.42 -15.76 -7.13
C ASP A 133 11.50 -14.26 -7.42
N SER A 134 11.05 -13.43 -6.48
CA SER A 134 11.01 -11.98 -6.63
C SER A 134 11.51 -11.24 -5.39
N LEU A 135 12.10 -10.05 -5.59
CA LEU A 135 12.56 -9.20 -4.49
C LEU A 135 11.40 -8.84 -3.55
N LYS A 136 10.24 -8.53 -4.10
CA LYS A 136 9.02 -8.18 -3.37
C LYS A 136 8.57 -9.32 -2.48
N GLN A 137 8.71 -10.59 -2.87
CA GLN A 137 8.44 -11.71 -1.97
C GLN A 137 9.44 -11.77 -0.82
N HIS A 138 10.73 -11.61 -1.10
CA HIS A 138 11.75 -11.60 -0.04
C HIS A 138 11.53 -10.45 0.96
N LEU A 139 11.32 -9.23 0.46
CA LEU A 139 11.06 -8.06 1.31
C LEU A 139 9.74 -8.20 2.07
N ALA A 140 8.66 -8.67 1.43
CA ALA A 140 7.38 -8.87 2.13
C ALA A 140 7.50 -9.88 3.28
N ALA A 141 8.33 -10.92 3.12
CA ALA A 141 8.60 -11.88 4.19
C ALA A 141 9.45 -11.27 5.32
N GLU A 142 10.50 -10.51 4.98
CA GLU A 142 11.38 -9.85 5.96
C GLU A 142 10.66 -8.77 6.77
N LEU A 143 9.77 -8.00 6.12
CA LEU A 143 9.11 -6.83 6.69
C LEU A 143 7.86 -7.18 7.50
N TYR A 144 7.18 -8.29 7.20
CA TYR A 144 5.94 -8.66 7.86
C TYR A 144 6.05 -8.85 9.38
N PRO A 145 7.11 -9.45 9.96
CA PRO A 145 7.33 -9.48 11.41
C PRO A 145 7.35 -8.09 12.07
N TYR A 146 7.81 -7.08 11.34
CA TYR A 146 7.79 -5.69 11.78
C TYR A 146 6.41 -5.03 11.60
N GLY A 147 5.45 -5.73 11.02
CA GLY A 147 4.09 -5.23 10.76
C GLY A 147 4.03 -4.33 9.53
N ILE A 148 4.99 -4.44 8.61
CA ILE A 148 5.03 -3.64 7.39
C ILE A 148 4.57 -4.51 6.22
N VAL A 149 3.69 -3.96 5.41
CA VAL A 149 3.16 -4.60 4.20
C VAL A 149 3.63 -3.80 2.99
N LEU A 150 4.22 -4.51 2.03
CA LEU A 150 4.53 -3.97 0.71
C LEU A 150 3.44 -4.34 -0.29
N ASP A 151 3.11 -3.39 -1.15
CA ASP A 151 2.11 -3.58 -2.18
C ASP A 151 2.45 -2.83 -3.46
N ILE A 152 2.05 -3.40 -4.60
CA ILE A 152 2.29 -2.80 -5.91
C ILE A 152 0.95 -2.61 -6.62
N ARG A 153 0.73 -1.39 -7.09
CA ARG A 153 -0.43 -0.99 -7.87
C ARG A 153 0.01 -0.73 -9.30
N SER A 154 -0.82 -1.11 -10.27
CA SER A 154 -0.59 -0.79 -11.68
C SER A 154 -1.87 -0.30 -12.32
N ILE A 155 -1.76 0.77 -13.10
CA ILE A 155 -2.88 1.34 -13.84
C ILE A 155 -2.40 1.82 -15.21
N LYS A 156 -3.32 2.01 -16.17
CA LYS A 156 -2.96 2.64 -17.45
C LYS A 156 -2.41 4.05 -17.18
N ALA A 157 -1.30 4.42 -17.82
CA ALA A 157 -0.58 5.67 -17.58
C ALA A 157 -1.47 6.93 -17.63
N LYS A 158 -2.48 6.95 -18.50
CA LYS A 158 -3.47 8.06 -18.56
C LYS A 158 -4.29 8.28 -17.27
N HIS A 159 -4.28 7.32 -16.36
CA HIS A 159 -4.93 7.35 -15.05
C HIS A 159 -3.91 7.38 -13.89
N ALA A 160 -2.63 7.66 -14.17
CA ALA A 160 -1.58 7.63 -13.14
C ALA A 160 -1.88 8.53 -11.93
N GLY A 161 -2.62 9.64 -12.13
CA GLY A 161 -3.07 10.49 -11.01
C GLY A 161 -3.97 9.80 -9.99
N GLU A 162 -4.62 8.68 -10.33
CA GLU A 162 -5.42 7.89 -9.39
C GLU A 162 -4.55 7.09 -8.39
N LEU A 163 -3.23 7.04 -8.60
CA LEU A 163 -2.28 6.48 -7.65
C LEU A 163 -1.82 7.50 -6.58
N ALA A 164 -2.23 8.77 -6.70
CA ALA A 164 -1.93 9.82 -5.71
C ALA A 164 -2.77 9.63 -4.43
N CYS A 165 -2.20 8.89 -3.46
CA CYS A 165 -2.85 8.52 -2.22
C CYS A 165 -1.89 8.67 -1.03
N SER A 166 -2.38 9.20 0.08
CA SER A 166 -1.58 9.41 1.30
C SER A 166 -1.94 8.43 2.43
N ALA A 167 -3.08 7.76 2.31
CA ALA A 167 -3.56 6.79 3.28
C ALA A 167 -4.10 5.53 2.63
N ILE A 168 -4.20 4.49 3.45
CA ILE A 168 -4.77 3.20 3.08
C ILE A 168 -5.66 2.71 4.21
N ALA A 169 -6.83 2.18 3.86
CA ALA A 169 -7.64 1.38 4.77
C ALA A 169 -7.34 -0.09 4.53
N TRP A 170 -7.18 -0.85 5.61
CA TRP A 170 -6.93 -2.28 5.55
C TRP A 170 -7.79 -3.04 6.56
N GLY A 171 -7.99 -4.34 6.29
CA GLY A 171 -8.67 -5.24 7.20
C GLY A 171 -8.44 -6.71 6.85
N VAL A 172 -8.53 -7.57 7.85
CA VAL A 172 -8.32 -9.01 7.71
C VAL A 172 -9.64 -9.68 7.33
N SER A 173 -9.63 -10.35 6.17
CA SER A 173 -10.80 -11.05 5.65
C SER A 173 -11.19 -12.24 6.51
N THR A 174 -12.47 -12.27 6.87
CA THR A 174 -13.13 -13.38 7.56
C THR A 174 -13.81 -14.35 6.59
N SER A 175 -13.84 -14.02 5.29
CA SER A 175 -14.46 -14.86 4.28
C SER A 175 -13.79 -16.23 4.19
N PHE A 176 -14.56 -17.27 3.89
CA PHE A 176 -14.04 -18.65 3.81
C PHE A 176 -12.90 -18.79 2.78
N PHE A 177 -13.04 -18.16 1.61
CA PHE A 177 -12.07 -18.27 0.52
C PHE A 177 -10.80 -17.43 0.70
N LYS A 178 -10.87 -16.33 1.47
CA LYS A 178 -9.73 -15.42 1.69
C LYS A 178 -9.39 -15.26 3.17
N LYS A 179 -9.69 -16.27 4.00
CA LYS A 179 -9.52 -16.17 5.45
C LYS A 179 -8.07 -15.82 5.80
N GLY A 180 -7.89 -14.72 6.55
CA GLY A 180 -6.57 -14.24 6.95
C GLY A 180 -5.79 -13.49 5.85
N ALA A 181 -6.43 -13.15 4.73
CA ALA A 181 -5.89 -12.18 3.76
C ALA A 181 -6.01 -10.77 4.33
N TYR A 182 -4.99 -9.93 4.12
CA TYR A 182 -5.13 -8.51 4.32
C TYR A 182 -5.81 -7.95 3.08
N MET A 183 -7.03 -7.48 3.24
CA MET A 183 -7.73 -6.72 2.23
C MET A 183 -7.36 -5.26 2.45
N SER A 184 -7.05 -4.51 1.39
CA SER A 184 -6.81 -3.08 1.50
C SER A 184 -7.40 -2.29 0.35
N THR A 185 -7.59 -0.99 0.55
CA THR A 185 -8.08 -0.03 -0.46
C THR A 185 -7.39 1.32 -0.26
N LEU A 186 -7.01 1.99 -1.35
CA LEU A 186 -6.33 3.28 -1.28
C LEU A 186 -7.33 4.39 -0.93
N ILE A 187 -6.89 5.34 -0.10
CA ILE A 187 -7.64 6.55 0.19
C ILE A 187 -6.95 7.70 -0.54
N HIS A 188 -7.64 8.20 -1.57
CA HIS A 188 -7.13 9.23 -2.46
C HIS A 188 -7.00 10.56 -1.72
N ASN A 189 -6.02 11.35 -2.15
CA ASN A 189 -5.77 12.67 -1.57
C ASN A 189 -7.00 13.58 -1.67
N ASP A 190 -7.80 13.49 -2.71
CA ASP A 190 -9.02 14.28 -2.87
C ASP A 190 -10.04 14.05 -1.73
N SER A 191 -9.99 12.85 -1.13
CA SER A 191 -10.88 12.43 -0.04
C SER A 191 -10.31 12.70 1.36
N LEU A 192 -9.11 13.28 1.44
CA LEU A 192 -8.39 13.67 2.66
C LEU A 192 -8.36 15.19 2.80
#